data_AF-M5RHL8-F1
#
_entry.id   AF-M5RHL8-F1
#
_cell.length_a   1.000
_cell.length_b   1.000
_cell.length_c   1.000
_cell.angle_alpha   90.00
_cell.angle_beta   90.00
_cell.angle_gamma   90.00
#
_symmetry.space_group_name_H-M   'P 1'
#
loop_
_entity.id
_entity.type
_entity.pdbx_description
1 polymer ?
#
loop_
_entity_poly.entity_id
_entity_poly.type
_entity_poly.pdbx_seq_one_letter_code
_entity_poly.pdbx_strand_id
1 'polypeptide(L)'
;MRIANFAKGKCYVTKFFVVVVIILVVGLAIRHFMRTDAGQTQKQPGFREFVKNPELWNDMIAEHEEVDATAKQAEAWNAEEIRSNVVRYVFAPETPRELWGLGRALKSLSPRTNDALLSILRDNSKQERLARLQQGDLLEEAPVMRVCELFKGNMPAEAFPLLQPFLAHESDEIRKSCILAIAETGSAESLPVIEQGLNDEDEYVRSYALMGMQRAIEANKLSPTVATGVVPSLESLIRQDRNVDDAARILTQVNFSRAESFLLSEEILDTDKRYLHEILRVINQFNLQIERNTVRSLILTYADRDMKYPINYALGESLALLGKHKMAEDIAVLEEYSNHSDDHVSEGAARGLIASHDLQNFEDRIWAKEKSSGWESLNKEQQMYSAVFWLDAEVNNGGHSQYFFNSAGNNWQVAREGLKAMGSTERLPTFEGVLSLFGDEKPFPDREKRQEQLAAVYANNEKAFDEYDSKYYAANESVEVLSRRFVIKNADKFK
;
A
#
# COMPACT_ATOMS: atom_id res chain seq x y z
N MET A 1 -5.23 4.61 -11.97
CA MET A 1 -5.62 3.18 -11.86
C MET A 1 -4.41 2.22 -11.94
N ARG A 2 -3.21 2.66 -12.35
CA ARG A 2 -1.99 1.82 -12.37
C ARG A 2 -1.15 1.80 -11.06
N ILE A 3 -1.21 2.83 -10.20
CA ILE A 3 -0.56 2.82 -8.87
C ILE A 3 -1.18 1.76 -7.93
N ALA A 4 -2.48 1.47 -8.10
CA ALA A 4 -3.17 0.45 -7.30
C ALA A 4 -2.67 -0.98 -7.58
N ASN A 5 -2.03 -1.24 -8.72
CA ASN A 5 -1.45 -2.54 -9.05
C ASN A 5 -0.04 -2.71 -8.44
N PHE A 6 0.70 -1.63 -8.20
CA PHE A 6 1.98 -1.69 -7.47
C PHE A 6 1.78 -2.07 -5.99
N ALA A 7 0.61 -1.77 -5.43
CA ALA A 7 0.26 -2.09 -4.05
C ALA A 7 -0.16 -3.55 -3.80
N LYS A 8 -0.47 -4.33 -4.85
CA LYS A 8 -1.04 -5.69 -4.73
C LYS A 8 -0.05 -6.83 -4.96
N GLY A 9 1.25 -6.53 -5.08
CA GLY A 9 2.28 -7.51 -5.44
C GLY A 9 3.47 -7.66 -4.48
N LYS A 10 3.45 -7.11 -3.25
CA LYS A 10 4.62 -7.21 -2.34
C LYS A 10 4.22 -7.31 -0.87
N CYS A 11 4.14 -8.52 -0.33
CA CYS A 11 4.29 -8.77 1.09
C CYS A 11 5.59 -9.54 1.32
N TYR A 12 6.68 -8.79 1.23
CA TYR A 12 7.96 -9.09 1.85
C TYR A 12 8.62 -7.83 2.42
N VAL A 13 7.86 -6.82 2.83
CA VAL A 13 8.48 -5.69 3.51
C VAL A 13 7.57 -5.02 4.52
N THR A 14 7.47 -5.63 5.69
CA THR A 14 6.95 -5.00 6.91
C THR A 14 7.77 -3.76 7.31
N LYS A 15 8.89 -3.46 6.62
CA LYS A 15 9.71 -2.24 6.80
C LYS A 15 9.69 -1.25 5.62
N PHE A 16 9.27 -1.64 4.41
CA PHE A 16 9.10 -0.72 3.26
C PHE A 16 7.68 -0.20 3.15
N PHE A 17 6.72 -0.92 3.74
CA PHE A 17 5.38 -0.38 3.99
C PHE A 17 5.49 0.97 4.69
N VAL A 18 6.42 1.18 5.62
CA VAL A 18 6.59 2.49 6.27
C VAL A 18 7.00 3.60 5.28
N VAL A 19 7.83 3.34 4.26
CA VAL A 19 8.29 4.40 3.32
C VAL A 19 7.27 4.66 2.21
N VAL A 20 6.65 3.61 1.67
CA VAL A 20 5.57 3.76 0.66
C VAL A 20 4.26 4.20 1.30
N VAL A 21 3.98 3.83 2.55
CA VAL A 21 2.89 4.41 3.34
C VAL A 21 3.23 5.82 3.78
N ILE A 22 4.49 6.23 3.99
CA ILE A 22 4.80 7.67 4.14
C ILE A 22 4.48 8.42 2.85
N ILE A 23 4.78 7.87 1.66
CA ILE A 23 4.46 8.52 0.37
C ILE A 23 2.96 8.42 0.00
N LEU A 24 2.26 7.34 0.38
CA LEU A 24 0.81 7.19 0.23
C LEU A 24 0.04 7.93 1.31
N VAL A 25 0.56 8.12 2.52
CA VAL A 25 -0.06 8.94 3.58
C VAL A 25 0.20 10.41 3.30
N VAL A 26 1.35 10.78 2.75
CA VAL A 26 1.59 12.13 2.24
C VAL A 26 0.75 12.34 0.97
N GLY A 27 0.68 11.39 0.04
CA GLY A 27 -0.13 11.46 -1.17
C GLY A 27 -1.65 11.42 -0.92
N LEU A 28 -2.11 10.65 0.06
CA LEU A 28 -3.51 10.61 0.52
C LEU A 28 -3.83 11.79 1.44
N ALA A 29 -2.89 12.32 2.24
CA ALA A 29 -3.08 13.57 2.96
C ALA A 29 -3.17 14.75 1.99
N ILE A 30 -2.32 14.77 0.96
CA ILE A 30 -2.35 15.74 -0.15
C ILE A 30 -3.63 15.56 -0.99
N ARG A 31 -4.14 14.33 -1.18
CA ARG A 31 -5.43 14.06 -1.85
C ARG A 31 -6.65 14.36 -0.98
N HIS A 32 -6.56 14.15 0.33
CA HIS A 32 -7.53 14.53 1.37
C HIS A 32 -7.63 16.07 1.47
N PHE A 33 -6.52 16.77 1.20
CA PHE A 33 -6.49 18.23 1.06
C PHE A 33 -7.08 18.77 -0.26
N MET A 34 -7.16 17.93 -1.30
CA MET A 34 -7.33 18.39 -2.69
C MET A 34 -8.76 18.48 -3.23
N ARG A 35 -9.80 18.16 -2.46
CA ARG A 35 -11.20 18.31 -2.93
C ARG A 35 -12.11 18.82 -1.82
N THR A 36 -12.13 20.15 -1.68
CA THR A 36 -13.12 20.85 -0.87
C THR A 36 -14.49 20.82 -1.51
N ASP A 37 -15.47 20.43 -0.70
CA ASP A 37 -16.90 20.51 -0.95
C ASP A 37 -17.42 21.96 -0.78
N ALA A 38 -18.57 22.20 -1.37
CA ALA A 38 -19.24 23.48 -1.48
C ALA A 38 -19.57 24.10 -0.11
N GLY A 39 -18.96 25.24 0.21
CA GLY A 39 -19.47 26.04 1.34
C GLY A 39 -18.62 27.14 1.94
N GLN A 40 -17.30 27.21 1.68
CA GLN A 40 -16.46 28.34 2.12
C GLN A 40 -15.37 28.68 1.08
N THR A 41 -15.19 29.97 0.83
CA THR A 41 -14.52 30.59 -0.33
C THR A 41 -12.99 30.70 -0.24
N GLN A 42 -12.28 29.63 0.13
CA GLN A 42 -10.83 29.53 -0.14
C GLN A 42 -10.45 28.07 -0.42
N LYS A 43 -10.10 27.79 -1.68
CA LYS A 43 -9.63 26.48 -2.13
C LYS A 43 -8.22 26.27 -1.57
N GLN A 44 -8.03 25.21 -0.79
CA GLN A 44 -6.71 24.75 -0.37
C GLN A 44 -5.85 24.45 -1.61
N PRO A 45 -4.56 24.83 -1.62
CA PRO A 45 -3.73 24.67 -2.80
C PRO A 45 -3.48 23.20 -3.16
N GLY A 46 -3.65 22.85 -4.43
CA GLY A 46 -3.31 21.52 -4.95
C GLY A 46 -1.81 21.34 -5.18
N PHE A 47 -1.35 20.11 -5.46
CA PHE A 47 0.08 19.83 -5.70
C PHE A 47 0.72 20.76 -6.75
N ARG A 48 -0.01 21.07 -7.83
CA ARG A 48 0.46 22.00 -8.87
C ARG A 48 0.65 23.43 -8.37
N GLU A 49 -0.12 23.85 -7.39
CA GLU A 49 0.02 25.17 -6.77
C GLU A 49 1.23 25.20 -5.84
N PHE A 50 1.51 24.12 -5.10
CA PHE A 50 2.77 23.95 -4.37
C PHE A 50 4.00 23.96 -5.28
N VAL A 51 3.90 23.34 -6.46
CA VAL A 51 4.99 23.37 -7.46
C VAL A 51 5.24 24.81 -7.96
N LYS A 52 4.17 25.58 -8.21
CA LYS A 52 4.27 26.98 -8.68
C LYS A 52 4.66 27.96 -7.58
N ASN A 53 4.37 27.65 -6.31
CA ASN A 53 4.72 28.46 -5.16
C ASN A 53 5.28 27.60 -4.02
N PRO A 54 6.61 27.38 -3.98
CA PRO A 54 7.26 26.59 -2.95
C PRO A 54 7.06 27.12 -1.51
N GLU A 55 6.72 28.39 -1.30
CA GLU A 55 6.47 28.94 0.04
C GLU A 55 5.28 28.27 0.74
N LEU A 56 4.24 27.89 -0.02
CA LEU A 56 3.08 27.18 0.50
C LEU A 56 3.47 25.85 1.17
N TRP A 57 4.54 25.21 0.67
CA TRP A 57 5.05 23.97 1.23
C TRP A 57 5.70 24.19 2.60
N ASN A 58 6.39 25.32 2.79
CA ASN A 58 7.01 25.66 4.06
C ASN A 58 5.95 25.93 5.14
N ASP A 59 4.86 26.60 4.78
CA ASP A 59 3.73 26.83 5.69
C ASP A 59 3.11 25.50 6.14
N MET A 60 2.89 24.57 5.20
CA MET A 60 2.36 23.23 5.50
C MET A 60 3.28 22.42 6.43
N ILE A 61 4.60 22.53 6.26
CA ILE A 61 5.58 21.90 7.17
C ILE A 61 5.47 22.51 8.56
N ALA A 62 5.44 23.84 8.68
CA ALA A 62 5.32 24.53 9.96
C ALA A 62 4.04 24.12 10.72
N GLU A 63 2.92 23.92 10.01
CA GLU A 63 1.68 23.40 10.59
C GLU A 63 1.82 21.96 11.14
N HIS A 64 2.55 21.08 10.45
CA HIS A 64 2.82 19.72 10.94
C HIS A 64 3.65 19.75 12.23
N GLU A 65 4.65 20.63 12.32
CA GLU A 65 5.46 20.82 13.52
C GLU A 65 4.63 21.31 14.71
N GLU A 66 3.66 22.21 14.47
CA GLU A 66 2.73 22.68 15.50
C GLU A 66 1.86 21.55 16.07
N VAL A 67 1.35 20.66 15.20
CA VAL A 67 0.56 19.51 15.64
C VAL A 67 1.40 18.47 16.37
N ASP A 68 2.64 18.25 15.97
CA ASP A 68 3.57 17.38 16.70
C ASP A 68 3.94 17.97 18.07
N ALA A 69 4.05 19.31 18.18
CA ALA A 69 4.21 19.98 19.47
C ALA A 69 2.97 19.81 20.37
N THR A 70 1.77 19.91 19.80
CA THR A 70 0.51 19.66 20.51
C THR A 70 0.43 18.23 21.03
N ALA A 71 0.80 17.24 20.21
CA ALA A 71 0.80 15.83 20.62
C ALA A 71 1.80 15.56 21.77
N LYS A 72 2.95 16.23 21.78
CA LYS A 72 3.92 16.16 22.89
C LYS A 72 3.38 16.81 24.17
N GLN A 73 2.72 17.96 24.06
CA GLN A 73 2.10 18.61 25.22
C GLN A 73 1.01 17.75 25.85
N ALA A 74 0.26 17.01 25.03
CA ALA A 74 -0.79 16.11 25.49
C ALA A 74 -0.28 14.97 26.38
N GLU A 75 1.01 14.60 26.30
CA GLU A 75 1.61 13.61 27.20
C GLU A 75 1.49 14.00 28.68
N ALA A 76 1.50 15.30 28.98
CA ALA A 76 1.36 15.83 30.34
C ALA A 76 -0.09 15.93 30.84
N TRP A 77 -1.10 15.65 30.00
CA TRP A 77 -2.51 15.79 30.39
C TRP A 77 -2.90 14.84 31.52
N ASN A 78 -3.61 15.35 32.52
CA ASN A 78 -4.20 14.55 33.58
C ASN A 78 -5.47 13.82 33.11
N ALA A 79 -6.02 12.94 33.95
CA ALA A 79 -7.17 12.11 33.59
C ALA A 79 -8.44 12.92 33.23
N GLU A 80 -8.64 14.09 33.83
CA GLU A 80 -9.79 14.95 33.54
C GLU A 80 -9.62 15.65 32.18
N GLU A 81 -8.42 16.15 31.90
CA GLU A 81 -8.08 16.75 30.61
C GLU A 81 -8.24 15.74 29.47
N ILE A 82 -7.76 14.51 29.67
CA ILE A 82 -7.96 13.41 28.70
C ILE A 82 -9.45 13.15 28.51
N ARG A 83 -10.23 13.00 29.59
CA ARG A 83 -11.67 12.71 29.50
C ARG A 83 -12.42 13.80 28.74
N SER A 84 -12.17 15.06 29.06
CA SER A 84 -12.80 16.21 28.40
C SER A 84 -12.49 16.24 26.91
N ASN A 85 -11.22 16.05 26.54
CA ASN A 85 -10.78 16.05 25.14
C ASN A 85 -11.30 14.83 24.36
N VAL A 86 -11.40 13.65 24.99
CA VAL A 86 -12.03 12.47 24.37
C VAL A 86 -13.50 12.74 24.06
N VAL A 87 -14.25 13.33 25.00
CA VAL A 87 -15.67 13.70 24.75
C VAL A 87 -15.79 14.73 23.62
N ARG A 88 -14.92 15.75 23.61
CA ARG A 88 -14.88 16.77 22.54
C ARG A 88 -14.64 16.15 21.17
N TYR A 89 -13.61 15.31 21.05
CA TYR A 89 -13.27 14.62 19.81
C TYR A 89 -14.39 13.71 19.31
N VAL A 90 -14.97 12.89 20.19
CA VAL A 90 -16.01 11.93 19.81
C VAL A 90 -17.29 12.64 19.34
N PHE A 91 -17.71 13.70 20.03
CA PHE A 91 -19.07 14.21 19.88
C PHE A 91 -19.22 15.62 19.31
N ALA A 92 -18.17 16.43 19.30
CA ALA A 92 -18.25 17.85 18.93
C ALA A 92 -16.89 18.45 18.51
N PRO A 93 -16.20 17.90 17.49
CA PRO A 93 -15.08 18.62 16.88
C PRO A 93 -15.62 19.88 16.19
N GLU A 94 -15.01 21.04 16.43
CA GLU A 94 -15.50 22.31 15.87
C GLU A 94 -15.06 22.48 14.42
N THR A 95 -13.92 21.89 14.04
CA THR A 95 -13.33 21.99 12.70
C THR A 95 -12.64 20.68 12.28
N PRO A 96 -12.49 20.41 10.97
CA PRO A 96 -11.66 19.30 10.48
C PRO A 96 -10.22 19.37 10.98
N ARG A 97 -9.65 20.59 11.11
CA ARG A 97 -8.31 20.82 11.67
C ARG A 97 -8.23 20.35 13.12
N GLU A 98 -9.23 20.66 13.94
CA GLU A 98 -9.31 20.17 15.31
C GLU A 98 -9.41 18.65 15.35
N LEU A 99 -10.27 18.07 14.50
CA LEU A 99 -10.47 16.63 14.38
C LEU A 99 -9.14 15.91 14.11
N TRP A 100 -8.33 16.45 13.20
CA TRP A 100 -7.02 15.90 12.88
C TRP A 100 -6.00 16.05 14.03
N GLY A 101 -5.80 17.26 14.53
CA GLY A 101 -4.78 17.55 15.55
C GLY A 101 -5.09 16.89 16.89
N LEU A 102 -6.33 17.03 17.37
CA LEU A 102 -6.77 16.43 18.63
C LEU A 102 -6.83 14.90 18.53
N GLY A 103 -7.32 14.36 17.40
CA GLY A 103 -7.34 12.93 17.16
C GLY A 103 -5.94 12.32 17.18
N ARG A 104 -4.94 12.99 16.56
CA ARG A 104 -3.53 12.55 16.61
C ARG A 104 -3.00 12.53 18.05
N ALA A 105 -3.22 13.59 18.81
CA ALA A 105 -2.80 13.67 20.22
C ALA A 105 -3.46 12.58 21.07
N LEU A 106 -4.77 12.39 20.98
CA LEU A 106 -5.48 11.37 21.76
C LEU A 106 -5.05 9.94 21.36
N LYS A 107 -4.79 9.68 20.07
CA LYS A 107 -4.24 8.40 19.60
C LYS A 107 -2.83 8.11 20.15
N SER A 108 -1.99 9.13 20.37
CA SER A 108 -0.68 8.89 21.00
C SER A 108 -0.78 8.54 22.48
N LEU A 109 -1.88 8.93 23.14
CA LEU A 109 -2.13 8.66 24.55
C LEU A 109 -2.72 7.28 24.85
N SER A 110 -3.21 6.53 23.86
CA SER A 110 -3.66 5.15 24.08
C SER A 110 -2.56 4.32 24.78
N PRO A 111 -2.86 3.60 25.89
CA PRO A 111 -4.18 3.26 26.41
C PRO A 111 -4.77 4.20 27.48
N ARG A 112 -4.16 5.36 27.79
CA ARG A 112 -4.67 6.31 28.81
C ARG A 112 -6.05 6.88 28.50
N THR A 113 -6.48 6.81 27.24
CA THR A 113 -7.82 7.20 26.80
C THR A 113 -8.90 6.16 27.13
N ASN A 114 -8.53 4.90 27.41
CA ASN A 114 -9.45 3.78 27.50
C ASN A 114 -10.56 3.99 28.54
N ASP A 115 -10.24 4.50 29.73
CA ASP A 115 -11.24 4.73 30.79
C ASP A 115 -12.33 5.72 30.34
N ALA A 116 -11.93 6.78 29.62
CA ALA A 116 -12.86 7.76 29.07
C ALA A 116 -13.72 7.16 27.95
N LEU A 117 -13.12 6.35 27.07
CA LEU A 117 -13.83 5.66 25.99
C LEU A 117 -14.86 4.64 26.53
N LEU A 118 -14.46 3.85 27.53
CA LEU A 118 -15.34 2.91 28.22
C LEU A 118 -16.49 3.61 28.94
N SER A 119 -16.21 4.77 29.56
CA SER A 119 -17.26 5.59 30.18
C SER A 119 -18.29 6.08 29.16
N ILE A 120 -17.85 6.47 27.95
CA ILE A 120 -18.74 6.82 26.85
C ILE A 120 -19.58 5.61 26.41
N LEU A 121 -18.96 4.45 26.22
CA LEU A 121 -19.65 3.23 25.76
C LEU A 121 -20.63 2.65 26.78
N ARG A 122 -20.36 2.80 28.09
CA ARG A 122 -21.24 2.34 29.17
C ARG A 122 -22.50 3.19 29.35
N ASP A 123 -22.49 4.42 28.85
CA ASP A 123 -23.64 5.30 28.97
C ASP A 123 -24.67 5.01 27.87
N ASN A 124 -25.65 4.16 28.20
CA ASN A 124 -26.74 3.78 27.31
C ASN A 124 -27.52 4.99 26.75
N SER A 125 -27.55 6.14 27.45
CA SER A 125 -28.21 7.35 26.93
C SER A 125 -27.51 7.93 25.69
N LYS A 126 -26.25 7.56 25.46
CA LYS A 126 -25.45 8.00 24.31
C LYS A 126 -25.52 7.03 23.13
N GLN A 127 -26.13 5.86 23.26
CA GLN A 127 -26.08 4.79 22.25
C GLN A 127 -26.62 5.25 20.88
N GLU A 128 -27.78 5.89 20.84
CA GLU A 128 -28.35 6.44 19.61
C GLU A 128 -27.45 7.52 19.00
N ARG A 129 -26.88 8.40 19.84
CA ARG A 129 -25.95 9.44 19.42
C ARG A 129 -24.65 8.85 18.86
N LEU A 130 -24.17 7.75 19.42
CA LEU A 130 -22.97 7.04 18.98
C LEU A 130 -23.15 6.40 17.60
N ALA A 131 -24.36 5.92 17.29
CA ALA A 131 -24.71 5.30 16.01
C ALA A 131 -25.12 6.32 14.94
N ARG A 132 -25.39 7.58 15.32
CA ARG A 132 -25.90 8.59 14.40
C ARG A 132 -24.85 8.96 13.34
N LEU A 133 -25.08 8.48 12.12
CA LEU A 133 -24.31 8.83 10.93
C LEU A 133 -24.42 10.32 10.63
N GLN A 134 -23.30 10.90 10.27
CA GLN A 134 -23.13 12.26 9.82
C GLN A 134 -22.34 12.22 8.53
N GLN A 135 -22.60 13.19 7.65
CA GLN A 135 -21.82 13.32 6.43
C GLN A 135 -20.41 13.77 6.80
N GLY A 136 -19.42 12.87 6.65
CA GLY A 136 -18.02 13.20 6.71
C GLY A 136 -17.50 13.69 5.35
N ASP A 137 -16.21 14.02 5.27
CA ASP A 137 -15.61 14.59 4.06
C ASP A 137 -15.61 13.63 2.85
N LEU A 138 -15.69 12.31 3.08
CA LEU A 138 -15.62 11.28 2.04
C LEU A 138 -16.64 10.16 2.23
N LEU A 139 -16.84 9.75 3.47
CA LEU A 139 -17.73 8.67 3.87
C LEU A 139 -18.56 9.14 5.05
N GLU A 140 -19.68 8.47 5.28
CA GLU A 140 -20.46 8.69 6.49
C GLU A 140 -19.63 8.30 7.71
N GLU A 141 -19.70 9.13 8.75
CA GLU A 141 -19.00 8.91 10.00
C GLU A 141 -19.99 8.94 11.16
N ALA A 142 -19.80 8.03 12.11
CA ALA A 142 -20.53 8.02 13.37
C ALA A 142 -19.56 8.18 14.55
N PRO A 143 -19.97 8.80 15.67
CA PRO A 143 -19.10 8.96 16.84
C PRO A 143 -18.50 7.66 17.38
N VAL A 144 -19.18 6.51 17.22
CA VAL A 144 -18.62 5.20 17.60
C VAL A 144 -17.36 4.83 16.80
N MET A 145 -17.23 5.29 15.55
CA MET A 145 -16.05 5.04 14.71
C MET A 145 -14.83 5.75 15.30
N ARG A 146 -15.00 6.99 15.78
CA ARG A 146 -13.97 7.75 16.52
C ARG A 146 -13.59 7.07 17.83
N VAL A 147 -14.56 6.51 18.55
CA VAL A 147 -14.29 5.70 19.75
C VAL A 147 -13.40 4.50 19.41
N CYS A 148 -13.74 3.76 18.34
CA CYS A 148 -12.97 2.61 17.87
C CYS A 148 -11.54 3.02 17.47
N GLU A 149 -11.38 4.14 16.76
CA GLU A 149 -10.08 4.67 16.35
C GLU A 149 -9.17 5.00 17.55
N LEU A 150 -9.72 5.62 18.61
CA LEU A 150 -8.92 6.05 19.77
C LEU A 150 -8.40 4.89 20.63
N PHE A 151 -8.96 3.68 20.52
CA PHE A 151 -8.38 2.52 21.20
C PHE A 151 -7.02 2.11 20.62
N LYS A 152 -6.79 2.31 19.32
CA LYS A 152 -5.50 2.08 18.63
C LYS A 152 -4.85 0.72 18.98
N GLY A 153 -5.61 -0.36 18.86
CA GLY A 153 -5.14 -1.73 19.14
C GLY A 153 -4.89 -2.05 20.62
N ASN A 154 -5.32 -1.18 21.55
CA ASN A 154 -5.27 -1.41 23.00
C ASN A 154 -6.67 -1.45 23.63
N MET A 155 -7.70 -1.82 22.86
CA MET A 155 -9.06 -1.96 23.37
C MET A 155 -9.13 -3.09 24.42
N PRO A 156 -9.66 -2.82 25.63
CA PRO A 156 -9.82 -3.87 26.63
C PRO A 156 -11.03 -4.76 26.28
N ALA A 157 -10.95 -6.05 26.60
CA ALA A 157 -12.00 -7.03 26.25
C ALA A 157 -13.40 -6.67 26.80
N GLU A 158 -13.46 -5.90 27.91
CA GLU A 158 -14.74 -5.40 28.45
C GLU A 158 -15.47 -4.41 27.53
N ALA A 159 -14.80 -3.84 26.51
CA ALA A 159 -15.45 -3.01 25.50
C ALA A 159 -16.22 -3.83 24.47
N PHE A 160 -15.88 -5.12 24.26
CA PHE A 160 -16.47 -5.90 23.16
C PHE A 160 -17.99 -6.06 23.31
N PRO A 161 -18.54 -6.42 24.49
CA PRO A 161 -19.99 -6.49 24.67
C PRO A 161 -20.68 -5.13 24.51
N LEU A 162 -19.99 -4.03 24.84
CA LEU A 162 -20.52 -2.67 24.67
C LEU A 162 -20.59 -2.24 23.21
N LEU A 163 -19.76 -2.84 22.34
CA LEU A 163 -19.78 -2.59 20.91
C LEU A 163 -20.75 -3.50 20.13
N GLN A 164 -21.31 -4.54 20.77
CA GLN A 164 -22.22 -5.50 20.13
C GLN A 164 -23.38 -4.85 19.35
N PRO A 165 -24.06 -3.79 19.85
CA PRO A 165 -25.14 -3.15 19.10
C PRO A 165 -24.70 -2.53 17.77
N PHE A 166 -23.43 -2.12 17.66
CA PHE A 166 -22.86 -1.49 16.47
C PHE A 166 -22.35 -2.52 15.46
N LEU A 167 -21.97 -3.72 15.93
CA LEU A 167 -21.57 -4.84 15.08
C LEU A 167 -22.71 -5.38 14.21
N ALA A 168 -23.97 -5.13 14.58
CA ALA A 168 -25.16 -5.51 13.82
C ALA A 168 -25.88 -4.30 13.17
N HIS A 169 -25.21 -3.15 13.10
CA HIS A 169 -25.78 -1.93 12.54
C HIS A 169 -25.99 -2.04 11.02
N GLU A 170 -27.00 -1.35 10.48
CA GLU A 170 -27.31 -1.38 9.04
C GLU A 170 -26.17 -0.84 8.16
N SER A 171 -25.49 0.21 8.63
CA SER A 171 -24.32 0.80 7.97
C SER A 171 -23.07 -0.08 8.09
N ASP A 172 -22.49 -0.44 6.95
CA ASP A 172 -21.22 -1.18 6.85
C ASP A 172 -20.04 -0.38 7.43
N GLU A 173 -20.06 0.96 7.35
CA GLU A 173 -19.02 1.86 7.89
C GLU A 173 -18.85 1.69 9.40
N ILE A 174 -19.97 1.55 10.11
CA ILE A 174 -19.98 1.30 11.55
C ILE A 174 -19.50 -0.12 11.83
N ARG A 175 -20.07 -1.13 11.15
CA ARG A 175 -19.70 -2.54 11.36
C ARG A 175 -18.20 -2.76 11.16
N LYS A 176 -17.65 -2.30 10.02
CA LYS A 176 -16.24 -2.49 9.68
C LYS A 176 -15.30 -1.78 10.65
N SER A 177 -15.66 -0.59 11.14
CA SER A 177 -14.86 0.15 12.12
C SER A 177 -14.77 -0.57 13.47
N CYS A 178 -15.91 -1.09 13.95
CA CYS A 178 -15.96 -1.87 15.18
C CYS A 178 -15.21 -3.20 15.05
N ILE A 179 -15.43 -3.91 13.94
CA ILE A 179 -14.77 -5.20 13.66
C ILE A 179 -13.26 -5.03 13.56
N LEU A 180 -12.77 -4.04 12.82
CA LEU A 180 -11.34 -3.74 12.70
C LEU A 180 -10.71 -3.50 14.08
N ALA A 181 -11.32 -2.63 14.90
CA ALA A 181 -10.77 -2.25 16.19
C ALA A 181 -10.73 -3.43 17.19
N ILE A 182 -11.71 -4.34 17.13
CA ILE A 182 -11.74 -5.55 17.96
C ILE A 182 -10.74 -6.59 17.42
N ALA A 183 -10.69 -6.84 16.11
CA ALA A 183 -9.78 -7.80 15.49
C ALA A 183 -8.29 -7.41 15.68
N GLU A 184 -7.97 -6.12 15.61
CA GLU A 184 -6.62 -5.58 15.83
C GLU A 184 -6.09 -5.82 17.26
N THR A 185 -6.96 -6.11 18.23
CA THR A 185 -6.52 -6.49 19.58
C THR A 185 -5.78 -7.81 19.62
N GLY A 186 -6.13 -8.76 18.72
CA GLY A 186 -5.62 -10.12 18.71
C GLY A 186 -6.03 -10.99 19.90
N SER A 187 -6.86 -10.50 20.83
CA SER A 187 -7.20 -11.22 22.07
C SER A 187 -8.06 -12.45 21.80
N ALA A 188 -8.05 -13.45 22.69
CA ALA A 188 -8.84 -14.66 22.50
C ALA A 188 -10.35 -14.37 22.42
N GLU A 189 -10.81 -13.37 23.16
CA GLU A 189 -12.19 -12.90 23.23
C GLU A 189 -12.67 -12.22 21.93
N SER A 190 -11.74 -11.83 21.04
CA SER A 190 -12.08 -11.22 19.75
C SER A 190 -12.58 -12.24 18.71
N LEU A 191 -12.33 -13.53 18.91
CA LEU A 191 -12.64 -14.58 17.92
C LEU A 191 -14.10 -14.55 17.44
N PRO A 192 -15.13 -14.45 18.30
CA PRO A 192 -16.52 -14.41 17.84
C PRO A 192 -16.82 -13.21 16.93
N VAL A 193 -16.21 -12.06 17.19
CA VAL A 193 -16.40 -10.84 16.38
C VAL A 193 -15.64 -10.94 15.06
N ILE A 194 -14.46 -11.54 15.06
CA ILE A 194 -13.72 -11.86 13.83
C ILE A 194 -14.56 -12.79 12.96
N GLU A 195 -15.09 -13.89 13.52
CA GLU A 195 -15.98 -14.82 12.81
C GLU A 195 -17.22 -14.12 12.25
N GLN A 196 -17.84 -13.23 13.02
CA GLN A 196 -18.96 -12.42 12.53
C GLN A 196 -18.54 -11.55 11.33
N GLY A 197 -17.40 -10.86 11.42
CA GLY A 197 -16.90 -10.00 10.36
C GLY A 197 -16.49 -10.76 9.10
N LEU A 198 -15.88 -11.94 9.22
CA LEU A 198 -15.54 -12.81 8.08
C LEU A 198 -16.77 -13.35 7.36
N ASN A 199 -17.91 -13.49 8.06
CA ASN A 199 -19.16 -13.96 7.48
C ASN A 199 -20.08 -12.82 7.00
N ASP A 200 -19.71 -11.54 7.20
CA ASP A 200 -20.54 -10.39 6.79
C ASP A 200 -20.79 -10.38 5.27
N GLU A 201 -22.00 -9.97 4.87
CA GLU A 201 -22.41 -9.90 3.47
C GLU A 201 -21.58 -8.87 2.69
N ASP A 202 -21.17 -7.78 3.34
CA ASP A 202 -20.37 -6.72 2.74
C ASP A 202 -18.88 -7.09 2.61
N GLU A 203 -18.27 -6.83 1.46
CA GLU A 203 -16.87 -7.16 1.17
C GLU A 203 -15.87 -6.32 1.97
N TYR A 204 -16.19 -5.05 2.24
CA TYR A 204 -15.31 -4.17 3.00
C TYR A 204 -15.32 -4.55 4.48
N VAL A 205 -16.46 -4.96 5.03
CA VAL A 205 -16.53 -5.47 6.40
C VAL A 205 -15.63 -6.70 6.57
N ARG A 206 -15.68 -7.67 5.64
CA ARG A 206 -14.78 -8.84 5.63
C ARG A 206 -13.31 -8.42 5.52
N SER A 207 -13.01 -7.51 4.59
CA SER A 207 -11.64 -6.98 4.41
C SER A 207 -11.10 -6.32 5.68
N TYR A 208 -11.94 -5.60 6.43
CA TYR A 208 -11.54 -4.94 7.67
C TYR A 208 -11.34 -5.94 8.83
N ALA A 209 -12.09 -7.04 8.87
CA ALA A 209 -11.81 -8.15 9.78
C ALA A 209 -10.42 -8.75 9.52
N LEU A 210 -10.13 -9.07 8.25
CA LEU A 210 -8.83 -9.59 7.81
C LEU A 210 -7.71 -8.56 8.07
N MET A 211 -7.94 -7.28 7.81
CA MET A 211 -6.99 -6.20 8.09
C MET A 211 -6.66 -6.09 9.59
N GLY A 212 -7.67 -6.19 10.46
CA GLY A 212 -7.45 -6.19 11.91
C GLY A 212 -6.61 -7.37 12.36
N MET A 213 -6.89 -8.57 11.83
CA MET A 213 -6.06 -9.76 12.07
C MET A 213 -4.61 -9.56 11.59
N GLN A 214 -4.41 -9.01 10.38
CA GLN A 214 -3.08 -8.72 9.84
C GLN A 214 -2.30 -7.76 10.75
N ARG A 215 -2.95 -6.71 11.27
CA ARG A 215 -2.32 -5.78 12.24
C ARG A 215 -1.96 -6.48 13.55
N ALA A 216 -2.83 -7.36 14.05
CA ALA A 216 -2.55 -8.15 15.24
C ALA A 216 -1.36 -9.12 15.03
N ILE A 217 -1.22 -9.71 13.85
CA ILE A 217 -0.07 -10.56 13.47
C ILE A 217 1.22 -9.72 13.42
N GLU A 218 1.21 -8.59 12.73
CA GLU A 218 2.36 -7.68 12.62
C GLU A 218 2.82 -7.13 13.97
N ALA A 219 1.88 -6.88 14.88
CA ALA A 219 2.15 -6.46 16.24
C ALA A 219 2.55 -7.62 17.19
N ASN A 220 2.59 -8.87 16.71
CA ASN A 220 2.80 -10.08 17.52
C ASN A 220 1.81 -10.22 18.69
N LYS A 221 0.54 -9.84 18.47
CA LYS A 221 -0.54 -9.86 19.47
C LYS A 221 -1.58 -10.97 19.26
N LEU A 222 -1.59 -11.62 18.09
CA LEU A 222 -2.62 -12.62 17.76
C LEU A 222 -2.54 -13.83 18.70
N SER A 223 -3.61 -14.08 19.45
CA SER A 223 -3.69 -15.20 20.39
C SER A 223 -3.74 -16.56 19.66
N PRO A 224 -3.23 -17.65 20.28
CA PRO A 224 -3.34 -19.00 19.71
C PRO A 224 -4.79 -19.46 19.47
N THR A 225 -5.72 -19.00 20.31
CA THR A 225 -7.16 -19.27 20.18
C THR A 225 -7.70 -18.70 18.88
N VAL A 226 -7.39 -17.44 18.57
CA VAL A 226 -7.79 -16.82 17.29
C VAL A 226 -7.08 -17.50 16.14
N ALA A 227 -5.76 -17.69 16.22
CA ALA A 227 -4.96 -18.30 15.15
C ALA A 227 -5.48 -19.68 14.72
N THR A 228 -5.93 -20.49 15.67
CA THR A 228 -6.51 -21.82 15.39
C THR A 228 -7.98 -21.73 14.99
N GLY A 229 -8.76 -20.90 15.68
CA GLY A 229 -10.22 -20.82 15.53
C GLY A 229 -10.69 -20.33 14.17
N VAL A 230 -9.96 -19.40 13.56
CA VAL A 230 -10.32 -18.75 12.28
C VAL A 230 -10.04 -19.60 11.03
N VAL A 231 -9.25 -20.67 11.15
CA VAL A 231 -8.80 -21.47 10.00
C VAL A 231 -9.97 -21.97 9.13
N PRO A 232 -11.06 -22.55 9.67
CA PRO A 232 -12.19 -22.99 8.86
C PRO A 232 -12.86 -21.85 8.07
N SER A 233 -12.96 -20.67 8.68
CA SER A 233 -13.60 -19.50 8.07
C SER A 233 -12.73 -18.89 6.97
N LEU A 234 -11.41 -18.87 7.13
CA LEU A 234 -10.48 -18.47 6.07
C LEU A 234 -10.54 -19.42 4.87
N GLU A 235 -10.58 -20.74 5.09
CA GLU A 235 -10.77 -21.69 3.98
C GLU A 235 -12.13 -21.54 3.31
N SER A 236 -13.17 -21.28 4.10
CA SER A 236 -14.53 -21.06 3.60
C SER A 236 -14.59 -19.84 2.66
N LEU A 237 -13.94 -18.72 3.04
CA LEU A 237 -13.82 -17.54 2.21
C LEU A 237 -13.14 -17.84 0.87
N ILE A 238 -12.05 -18.60 0.89
CA ILE A 238 -11.32 -18.99 -0.33
C ILE A 238 -12.19 -19.87 -1.23
N ARG A 239 -12.88 -20.87 -0.68
CA ARG A 239 -13.79 -21.72 -1.46
C ARG A 239 -14.95 -20.95 -2.09
N GLN A 240 -15.40 -19.89 -1.43
CA GLN A 240 -16.51 -19.04 -1.87
C GLN A 240 -16.10 -17.91 -2.82
N ASP A 241 -14.83 -17.79 -3.21
CA ASP A 241 -14.32 -16.66 -4.00
C ASP A 241 -14.55 -15.29 -3.30
N ARG A 242 -14.27 -15.21 -2.00
CA ARG A 242 -14.46 -14.00 -1.19
C ARG A 242 -13.17 -13.60 -0.51
N ASN A 243 -12.64 -12.42 -0.83
CA ASN A 243 -11.42 -11.86 -0.22
C ASN A 243 -10.22 -12.85 -0.24
N VAL A 244 -10.05 -13.55 -1.37
CA VAL A 244 -9.21 -14.74 -1.49
C VAL A 244 -7.74 -14.47 -1.15
N ASP A 245 -7.14 -13.42 -1.72
CA ASP A 245 -5.74 -13.03 -1.43
C ASP A 245 -5.50 -12.85 0.08
N ASP A 246 -6.28 -11.98 0.74
CA ASP A 246 -6.13 -11.69 2.18
C ASP A 246 -6.38 -12.93 3.05
N ALA A 247 -7.42 -13.72 2.73
CA ALA A 247 -7.74 -14.93 3.48
C ALA A 247 -6.63 -15.99 3.36
N ALA A 248 -6.08 -16.21 2.16
CA ALA A 248 -5.01 -17.17 1.93
C ALA A 248 -3.68 -16.71 2.58
N ARG A 249 -3.39 -15.41 2.57
CA ARG A 249 -2.22 -14.85 3.27
C ARG A 249 -2.30 -15.05 4.77
N ILE A 250 -3.43 -14.71 5.38
CA ILE A 250 -3.64 -14.87 6.82
C ILE A 250 -3.63 -16.35 7.19
N LEU A 251 -4.28 -17.22 6.41
CA LEU A 251 -4.25 -18.67 6.62
C LEU A 251 -2.80 -19.19 6.68
N THR A 252 -1.96 -18.73 5.76
CA THR A 252 -0.55 -19.12 5.71
C THR A 252 0.26 -18.61 6.91
N GLN A 253 -0.03 -17.40 7.40
CA GLN A 253 0.63 -16.84 8.57
C GLN A 253 0.21 -17.50 9.89
N VAL A 254 -1.08 -17.85 10.04
CA VAL A 254 -1.60 -18.45 11.29
C VAL A 254 -1.38 -19.95 11.34
N ASN A 255 -1.38 -20.64 10.19
CA ASN A 255 -1.16 -22.08 10.11
C ASN A 255 -0.55 -22.50 8.76
N PHE A 256 0.78 -22.39 8.66
CA PHE A 256 1.52 -22.69 7.43
C PHE A 256 1.29 -24.11 6.90
N SER A 257 1.34 -25.13 7.76
CA SER A 257 1.19 -26.53 7.33
C SER A 257 -0.22 -26.80 6.78
N ARG A 258 -1.24 -26.23 7.41
CA ARG A 258 -2.60 -26.35 6.89
C ARG A 258 -2.78 -25.57 5.58
N ALA A 259 -2.23 -24.37 5.49
CA ALA A 259 -2.24 -23.57 4.28
C ALA A 259 -1.58 -24.31 3.11
N GLU A 260 -0.39 -24.90 3.32
CA GLU A 260 0.32 -25.65 2.29
C GLU A 260 -0.52 -26.84 1.78
N SER A 261 -1.10 -27.63 2.69
CA SER A 261 -2.00 -28.73 2.33
C SER A 261 -3.25 -28.26 1.57
N PHE A 262 -3.84 -27.14 1.96
CA PHE A 262 -5.11 -26.67 1.40
C PHE A 262 -4.93 -25.93 0.07
N LEU A 263 -4.02 -24.95 0.02
CA LEU A 263 -3.80 -24.08 -1.14
C LEU A 263 -3.16 -24.82 -2.32
N LEU A 264 -2.44 -25.91 -2.07
CA LEU A 264 -1.85 -26.77 -3.11
C LEU A 264 -2.74 -27.96 -3.51
N SER A 265 -3.96 -28.06 -2.95
CA SER A 265 -4.88 -29.13 -3.31
C SER A 265 -5.48 -28.95 -4.71
N GLU A 266 -5.90 -30.05 -5.34
CA GLU A 266 -6.58 -30.03 -6.64
C GLU A 266 -7.88 -29.20 -6.62
N GLU A 267 -8.57 -29.14 -5.47
CA GLU A 267 -9.77 -28.30 -5.27
C GLU A 267 -9.46 -26.82 -5.50
N ILE A 268 -8.30 -26.36 -5.05
CA ILE A 268 -7.91 -24.95 -5.07
C ILE A 268 -7.11 -24.60 -6.32
N LEU A 269 -6.25 -25.50 -6.80
CA LEU A 269 -5.46 -25.34 -8.03
C LEU A 269 -6.28 -25.66 -9.31
N ASP A 270 -7.53 -25.20 -9.35
CA ASP A 270 -8.46 -25.40 -10.45
C ASP A 270 -8.42 -24.20 -11.42
N THR A 271 -8.06 -24.46 -12.68
CA THR A 271 -7.90 -23.43 -13.72
C THR A 271 -9.18 -22.71 -14.13
N ASP A 272 -10.35 -23.21 -13.70
CA ASP A 272 -11.65 -22.58 -13.92
C ASP A 272 -11.98 -21.54 -12.83
N LYS A 273 -11.23 -21.52 -11.72
CA LYS A 273 -11.37 -20.53 -10.65
C LYS A 273 -10.78 -19.19 -11.07
N ARG A 274 -11.59 -18.13 -11.06
CA ARG A 274 -11.16 -16.77 -11.41
C ARG A 274 -10.08 -16.23 -10.46
N TYR A 275 -10.14 -16.61 -9.19
CA TYR A 275 -9.20 -16.21 -8.15
C TYR A 275 -7.87 -16.97 -8.17
N LEU A 276 -7.66 -17.97 -9.05
CA LEU A 276 -6.46 -18.83 -8.97
C LEU A 276 -5.16 -18.01 -8.99
N HIS A 277 -5.12 -16.92 -9.78
CA HIS A 277 -3.97 -16.01 -9.83
C HIS A 277 -3.60 -15.41 -8.45
N GLU A 278 -4.57 -15.16 -7.57
CA GLU A 278 -4.32 -14.70 -6.20
C GLU A 278 -3.69 -15.81 -5.36
N ILE A 279 -4.19 -17.04 -5.48
CA ILE A 279 -3.62 -18.20 -4.78
C ILE A 279 -2.17 -18.47 -5.22
N LEU A 280 -1.90 -18.43 -6.53
CA LEU A 280 -0.54 -18.60 -7.07
C LEU A 280 0.41 -17.51 -6.55
N ARG A 281 -0.07 -16.28 -6.43
CA ARG A 281 0.69 -15.19 -5.81
C ARG A 281 1.01 -15.49 -4.35
N VAL A 282 0.04 -15.99 -3.57
CA VAL A 282 0.26 -16.37 -2.16
C VAL A 282 1.25 -17.54 -2.02
N ILE A 283 1.11 -18.57 -2.87
CA ILE A 283 2.08 -19.68 -2.95
C ILE A 283 3.49 -19.14 -3.23
N ASN A 284 3.61 -18.21 -4.16
CA ASN A 284 4.88 -17.58 -4.48
C ASN A 284 5.41 -16.77 -3.29
N GLN A 285 4.58 -15.92 -2.70
CA GLN A 285 4.94 -15.04 -1.61
C GLN A 285 5.37 -15.80 -0.35
N PHE A 286 4.73 -16.90 0.02
CA PHE A 286 5.12 -17.65 1.22
C PHE A 286 6.07 -18.81 0.93
N ASN A 287 6.50 -18.97 -0.33
CA ASN A 287 7.34 -20.08 -0.76
C ASN A 287 6.74 -21.46 -0.43
N LEU A 288 5.43 -21.61 -0.62
CA LEU A 288 4.79 -22.93 -0.52
C LEU A 288 5.32 -23.82 -1.65
N GLN A 289 5.59 -25.09 -1.35
CA GLN A 289 6.29 -25.99 -2.28
C GLN A 289 5.33 -26.60 -3.31
N ILE A 290 5.04 -25.84 -4.38
CA ILE A 290 4.28 -26.35 -5.52
C ILE A 290 5.16 -27.22 -6.44
N GLU A 291 4.63 -28.34 -6.91
CA GLU A 291 5.32 -29.25 -7.82
C GLU A 291 5.55 -28.63 -9.20
N ARG A 292 6.76 -28.83 -9.76
CA ARG A 292 7.15 -28.27 -11.06
C ARG A 292 6.18 -28.67 -12.18
N ASN A 293 5.76 -29.94 -12.20
CA ASN A 293 4.86 -30.46 -13.23
C ASN A 293 3.49 -29.78 -13.17
N THR A 294 3.00 -29.46 -11.96
CA THR A 294 1.75 -28.71 -11.77
C THR A 294 1.89 -27.30 -12.36
N VAL A 295 2.97 -26.58 -12.04
CA VAL A 295 3.24 -25.25 -12.60
C VAL A 295 3.29 -25.28 -14.14
N ARG A 296 4.00 -26.27 -14.72
CA ARG A 296 4.06 -26.43 -16.18
C ARG A 296 2.68 -26.70 -16.79
N SER A 297 1.86 -27.53 -16.15
CA SER A 297 0.49 -27.81 -16.61
C SER A 297 -0.38 -26.54 -16.59
N LEU A 298 -0.25 -25.70 -15.56
CA LEU A 298 -0.94 -24.41 -15.48
C LEU A 298 -0.53 -23.48 -16.62
N ILE A 299 0.78 -23.35 -16.88
CA ILE A 299 1.31 -22.52 -17.97
C ILE A 299 0.76 -22.97 -19.32
N LEU A 300 0.84 -24.27 -19.63
CA LEU A 300 0.32 -24.82 -20.88
C LEU A 300 -1.18 -24.55 -21.02
N THR A 301 -1.95 -24.74 -19.94
CA THR A 301 -3.41 -24.54 -19.96
C THR A 301 -3.79 -23.08 -20.19
N TYR A 302 -3.04 -22.13 -19.63
CA TYR A 302 -3.34 -20.70 -19.75
C TYR A 302 -2.79 -20.08 -21.05
N ALA A 303 -1.68 -20.57 -21.57
CA ALA A 303 -1.06 -20.05 -22.79
C ALA A 303 -2.00 -20.08 -24.01
N ASP A 304 -2.90 -21.06 -24.08
CA ASP A 304 -3.85 -21.25 -25.18
C ASP A 304 -5.16 -20.42 -25.04
N ARG A 305 -5.32 -19.65 -23.96
CA ARG A 305 -6.54 -18.89 -23.66
C ARG A 305 -6.42 -17.42 -24.10
N ASP A 306 -7.56 -16.71 -24.15
CA ASP A 306 -7.58 -15.26 -24.45
C ASP A 306 -6.87 -14.48 -23.33
N MET A 307 -5.87 -13.67 -23.69
CA MET A 307 -5.01 -12.93 -22.76
C MET A 307 -5.72 -11.70 -22.17
N LYS A 308 -6.68 -11.98 -21.28
CA LYS A 308 -7.45 -10.99 -20.51
C LYS A 308 -7.57 -11.43 -19.07
N TYR A 309 -7.91 -10.50 -18.18
CA TYR A 309 -8.20 -10.83 -16.79
C TYR A 309 -9.28 -11.92 -16.69
N PRO A 310 -9.09 -12.98 -15.88
CA PRO A 310 -7.96 -13.24 -14.96
C PRO A 310 -6.82 -14.10 -15.55
N ILE A 311 -6.92 -14.52 -16.81
CA ILE A 311 -6.02 -15.48 -17.47
C ILE A 311 -4.58 -14.96 -17.55
N ASN A 312 -4.38 -13.71 -17.99
CA ASN A 312 -3.05 -13.11 -18.10
C ASN A 312 -2.33 -13.01 -16.74
N TYR A 313 -3.07 -12.71 -15.67
CA TYR A 313 -2.53 -12.75 -14.30
C TYR A 313 -2.15 -14.18 -13.87
N ALA A 314 -3.01 -15.16 -14.14
CA ALA A 314 -2.75 -16.55 -13.76
C ALA A 314 -1.52 -17.12 -14.49
N LEU A 315 -1.38 -16.81 -15.78
CA LEU A 315 -0.19 -17.17 -16.56
C LEU A 315 1.05 -16.48 -16.01
N GLY A 316 0.99 -15.16 -15.73
CA GLY A 316 2.09 -14.40 -15.14
C GLY A 316 2.57 -14.98 -13.81
N GLU A 317 1.66 -15.27 -12.88
CA GLU A 317 2.04 -15.85 -11.58
C GLU A 317 2.56 -17.30 -11.73
N SER A 318 2.04 -18.08 -12.69
CA SER A 318 2.57 -19.40 -13.00
C SER A 318 4.00 -19.35 -13.53
N LEU A 319 4.31 -18.40 -14.42
CA LEU A 319 5.67 -18.15 -14.92
C LEU A 319 6.61 -17.71 -13.79
N ALA A 320 6.13 -16.84 -12.89
CA ALA A 320 6.91 -16.43 -11.72
C ALA A 320 7.27 -17.62 -10.81
N LEU A 321 6.35 -18.56 -10.63
CA LEU A 321 6.58 -19.80 -9.88
C LEU A 321 7.54 -20.74 -10.58
N LEU A 322 7.47 -20.86 -11.91
CA LEU A 322 8.31 -21.78 -12.69
C LEU A 322 9.80 -21.52 -12.44
N GLY A 323 10.19 -20.24 -12.37
CA GLY A 323 11.57 -19.85 -12.12
C GLY A 323 12.17 -20.34 -10.79
N LYS A 324 11.35 -20.68 -9.81
CA LYS A 324 11.83 -21.22 -8.53
C LYS A 324 12.45 -22.61 -8.65
N HIS A 325 12.11 -23.35 -9.70
CA HIS A 325 12.69 -24.68 -9.94
C HIS A 325 14.09 -24.63 -10.54
N LYS A 326 14.53 -23.47 -11.07
CA LYS A 326 15.89 -23.23 -11.57
C LYS A 326 16.37 -24.22 -12.64
N MET A 327 15.46 -24.70 -13.48
CA MET A 327 15.81 -25.62 -14.57
C MET A 327 16.19 -24.84 -15.83
N ALA A 328 17.24 -25.26 -16.53
CA ALA A 328 17.73 -24.56 -17.72
C ALA A 328 16.67 -24.45 -18.84
N GLU A 329 15.85 -25.51 -19.02
CA GLU A 329 14.74 -25.52 -19.97
C GLU A 329 13.63 -24.53 -19.60
N ASP A 330 13.38 -24.30 -18.30
CA ASP A 330 12.40 -23.33 -17.84
C ASP A 330 12.89 -21.88 -18.01
N ILE A 331 14.19 -21.65 -17.85
CA ILE A 331 14.80 -20.34 -18.09
C ILE A 331 14.57 -19.91 -19.55
N ALA A 332 14.75 -20.81 -20.51
CA ALA A 332 14.50 -20.50 -21.92
C ALA A 332 13.03 -20.10 -22.18
N VAL A 333 12.08 -20.80 -21.55
CA VAL A 333 10.65 -20.46 -21.59
C VAL A 333 10.41 -19.06 -21.01
N LEU A 334 11.01 -18.75 -19.87
CA LEU A 334 10.85 -17.44 -19.23
C LEU A 334 11.49 -16.31 -20.05
N GLU A 335 12.62 -16.55 -20.72
CA GLU A 335 13.22 -15.59 -21.64
C GLU A 335 12.29 -15.26 -22.81
N GLU A 336 11.65 -16.28 -23.40
CA GLU A 336 10.63 -16.12 -24.43
C GLU A 336 9.44 -15.29 -23.93
N TYR A 337 8.79 -15.73 -22.86
CA TYR A 337 7.61 -15.04 -22.30
C TYR A 337 7.92 -13.63 -21.78
N SER A 338 9.18 -13.32 -21.41
CA SER A 338 9.55 -11.95 -21.02
C SER A 338 9.35 -10.94 -22.15
N ASN A 339 9.27 -11.39 -23.41
CA ASN A 339 8.99 -10.55 -24.59
C ASN A 339 7.50 -10.55 -24.98
N HIS A 340 6.62 -11.15 -24.18
CA HIS A 340 5.20 -11.22 -24.48
C HIS A 340 4.57 -9.81 -24.49
N SER A 341 3.58 -9.58 -25.36
CA SER A 341 2.95 -8.26 -25.52
C SER A 341 2.00 -7.87 -24.38
N ASP A 342 1.54 -8.85 -23.60
CA ASP A 342 0.79 -8.62 -22.36
C ASP A 342 1.75 -8.36 -21.19
N ASP A 343 1.50 -7.26 -20.47
CA ASP A 343 2.33 -6.79 -19.37
C ASP A 343 2.41 -7.79 -18.22
N HIS A 344 1.30 -8.43 -17.82
CA HIS A 344 1.30 -9.36 -16.69
C HIS A 344 2.07 -10.63 -16.99
N VAL A 345 1.98 -11.10 -18.23
CA VAL A 345 2.72 -12.28 -18.69
C VAL A 345 4.22 -12.00 -18.74
N SER A 346 4.62 -10.89 -19.38
CA SER A 346 6.04 -10.52 -19.49
C SER A 346 6.65 -10.17 -18.14
N GLU A 347 5.92 -9.49 -17.26
CA GLU A 347 6.33 -9.19 -15.88
C GLU A 347 6.48 -10.47 -15.05
N GLY A 348 5.52 -11.39 -15.14
CA GLY A 348 5.55 -12.69 -14.47
C GLY A 348 6.75 -13.53 -14.88
N ALA A 349 7.04 -13.59 -16.18
CA ALA A 349 8.24 -14.23 -16.70
C ALA A 349 9.53 -13.58 -16.19
N ALA A 350 9.60 -12.24 -16.17
CA ALA A 350 10.73 -11.52 -15.62
C ALA A 350 10.93 -11.79 -14.12
N ARG A 351 9.84 -11.91 -13.33
CA ARG A 351 9.90 -12.35 -11.92
C ARG A 351 10.44 -13.78 -11.81
N GLY A 352 10.04 -14.68 -12.70
CA GLY A 352 10.58 -16.04 -12.78
C GLY A 352 12.08 -16.07 -13.09
N LEU A 353 12.56 -15.23 -14.00
CA LEU A 353 13.99 -15.12 -14.31
C LEU A 353 14.77 -14.61 -13.09
N ILE A 354 14.30 -13.56 -12.41
CA ILE A 354 14.89 -13.08 -11.16
C ILE A 354 15.01 -14.22 -10.14
N ALA A 355 13.96 -15.05 -10.02
CA ALA A 355 13.97 -16.20 -9.12
C ALA A 355 14.97 -17.28 -9.53
N SER A 356 15.12 -17.53 -10.83
CA SER A 356 16.05 -18.50 -11.40
C SER A 356 17.52 -18.13 -11.16
N HIS A 357 17.81 -16.84 -11.03
CA HIS A 357 19.16 -16.30 -10.84
C HIS A 357 19.54 -16.01 -9.37
N ASP A 358 18.69 -16.39 -8.41
CA ASP A 358 18.87 -16.07 -6.98
C ASP A 358 18.91 -14.56 -6.70
N LEU A 359 18.12 -13.80 -7.46
CA LEU A 359 18.05 -12.35 -7.35
C LEU A 359 16.78 -11.88 -6.63
N GLN A 360 15.99 -12.76 -6.03
CA GLN A 360 14.83 -12.36 -5.22
C GLN A 360 15.26 -11.35 -4.15
N ASN A 361 14.41 -10.35 -3.87
CA ASN A 361 14.63 -9.31 -2.87
C ASN A 361 15.90 -8.46 -3.11
N PHE A 362 16.37 -8.35 -4.35
CA PHE A 362 17.51 -7.49 -4.67
C PHE A 362 17.22 -6.02 -4.35
N GLU A 363 15.97 -5.57 -4.50
CA GLU A 363 15.58 -4.22 -4.13
C GLU A 363 15.75 -3.97 -2.63
N ASP A 364 15.33 -4.92 -1.78
CA ASP A 364 15.49 -4.81 -0.33
C ASP A 364 16.96 -4.69 0.07
N ARG A 365 17.86 -5.42 -0.61
CA ARG A 365 19.30 -5.32 -0.39
C ARG A 365 19.84 -3.95 -0.78
N ILE A 366 19.40 -3.39 -1.91
CA ILE A 366 19.76 -2.04 -2.34
C ILE A 366 19.29 -1.01 -1.32
N TRP A 367 18.01 -1.03 -0.96
CA TRP A 367 17.43 -0.04 -0.04
C TRP A 367 18.00 -0.16 1.38
N ALA A 368 18.24 -1.37 1.87
CA ALA A 368 18.89 -1.57 3.16
C ALA A 368 20.31 -0.99 3.17
N LYS A 369 21.08 -1.21 2.09
CA LYS A 369 22.44 -0.70 1.92
C LYS A 369 22.47 0.83 1.80
N GLU A 370 21.59 1.40 0.98
CA GLU A 370 21.43 2.86 0.86
C GLU A 370 21.07 3.48 2.20
N LYS A 371 20.12 2.90 2.93
CA LYS A 371 19.71 3.38 4.26
C LYS A 371 20.83 3.31 5.29
N SER A 372 21.63 2.25 5.29
CA SER A 372 22.70 2.07 6.28
C SER A 372 23.98 2.84 5.96
N SER A 373 24.27 3.08 4.68
CA SER A 373 25.60 3.49 4.22
C SER A 373 25.58 4.61 3.18
N GLY A 374 24.40 5.13 2.85
CA GLY A 374 24.20 6.22 1.91
C GLY A 374 24.22 5.79 0.44
N TRP A 375 23.71 6.67 -0.42
CA TRP A 375 23.63 6.50 -1.87
C TRP A 375 24.97 6.16 -2.54
N GLU A 376 26.06 6.79 -2.09
CA GLU A 376 27.41 6.58 -2.63
C GLU A 376 27.97 5.18 -2.36
N SER A 377 27.35 4.42 -1.46
CA SER A 377 27.74 3.03 -1.21
C SER A 377 27.25 2.07 -2.29
N LEU A 378 26.21 2.45 -3.05
CA LEU A 378 25.65 1.65 -4.13
C LEU A 378 26.63 1.60 -5.31
N ASN A 379 26.73 0.45 -5.98
CA ASN A 379 27.48 0.40 -7.24
C ASN A 379 26.70 1.11 -8.37
N LYS A 380 27.36 1.39 -9.49
CA LYS A 380 26.78 2.16 -10.60
C LYS A 380 25.49 1.55 -11.13
N GLU A 381 25.42 0.23 -11.26
CA GLU A 381 24.22 -0.48 -11.72
C GLU A 381 23.06 -0.39 -10.72
N GLN A 382 23.35 -0.51 -9.42
CA GLN A 382 22.38 -0.32 -8.34
C GLN A 382 21.84 1.12 -8.32
N GLN A 383 22.71 2.12 -8.50
CA GLN A 383 22.31 3.53 -8.60
C GLN A 383 21.41 3.78 -9.82
N MET A 384 21.75 3.23 -10.98
CA MET A 384 20.91 3.31 -12.18
C MET A 384 19.53 2.69 -11.95
N TYR A 385 19.49 1.49 -11.35
CA TYR A 385 18.24 0.83 -11.00
C TYR A 385 17.39 1.71 -10.07
N SER A 386 17.95 2.16 -8.95
CA SER A 386 17.23 2.99 -7.98
C SER A 386 16.75 4.31 -8.57
N ALA A 387 17.57 4.97 -9.39
CA ALA A 387 17.20 6.26 -9.98
C ALA A 387 16.04 6.12 -10.99
N VAL A 388 16.02 5.05 -11.80
CA VAL A 388 14.90 4.77 -12.71
C VAL A 388 13.65 4.34 -11.94
N PHE A 389 13.81 3.51 -10.91
CA PHE A 389 12.69 3.12 -10.04
C PHE A 389 12.00 4.36 -9.44
N TRP A 390 12.77 5.29 -8.88
CA TRP A 390 12.21 6.50 -8.29
C TRP A 390 11.67 7.48 -9.33
N LEU A 391 12.26 7.56 -10.53
CA LEU A 391 11.68 8.32 -11.63
C LEU A 391 10.28 7.80 -11.99
N ASP A 392 10.15 6.50 -12.25
CA ASP A 392 8.87 5.90 -12.63
C ASP A 392 7.85 6.02 -11.49
N ALA A 393 8.25 5.78 -10.23
CA ALA A 393 7.36 5.88 -9.07
C ALA A 393 6.80 7.31 -8.88
N GLU A 394 7.65 8.34 -8.95
CA GLU A 394 7.23 9.73 -8.77
C GLU A 394 6.38 10.22 -9.94
N VAL A 395 6.76 9.90 -11.18
CA VAL A 395 5.99 10.26 -12.37
C VAL A 395 4.62 9.61 -12.35
N ASN A 396 4.51 8.32 -12.01
CA ASN A 396 3.20 7.67 -11.90
C ASN A 396 2.34 8.24 -10.76
N ASN A 397 2.96 8.82 -9.72
CA ASN A 397 2.25 9.38 -8.57
C ASN A 397 1.75 10.82 -8.80
N GLY A 398 2.55 11.67 -9.45
CA GLY A 398 2.19 13.08 -9.66
C GLY A 398 2.78 13.75 -10.90
N GLY A 399 3.26 12.98 -11.86
CA GLY A 399 3.90 13.48 -13.09
C GLY A 399 5.35 13.89 -12.91
N HIS A 400 5.99 14.33 -14.00
CA HIS A 400 7.39 14.74 -13.97
C HIS A 400 7.64 15.95 -13.06
N SER A 401 6.64 16.82 -12.87
CA SER A 401 6.74 17.92 -11.90
C SER A 401 6.95 17.40 -10.48
N GLN A 402 6.29 16.30 -10.09
CA GLN A 402 6.53 15.67 -8.79
C GLN A 402 7.93 15.08 -8.67
N TYR A 403 8.41 14.39 -9.69
CA TYR A 403 9.76 13.87 -9.73
C TYR A 403 10.82 14.96 -9.50
N PHE A 404 10.70 16.10 -10.20
CA PHE A 404 11.62 17.21 -10.03
C PHE A 404 11.38 18.01 -8.74
N PHE A 405 10.19 17.98 -8.15
CA PHE A 405 9.94 18.62 -6.86
C PHE A 405 10.55 17.83 -5.69
N ASN A 406 10.54 16.49 -5.78
CA ASN A 406 11.01 15.59 -4.73
C ASN A 406 12.51 15.30 -4.81
N SER A 407 13.07 14.69 -3.75
CA SER A 407 14.50 14.36 -3.66
C SER A 407 14.97 13.36 -4.72
N ALA A 408 14.07 12.56 -5.28
CA ALA A 408 14.36 11.65 -6.41
C ALA A 408 15.00 12.39 -7.60
N GLY A 409 14.57 13.63 -7.87
CA GLY A 409 15.12 14.47 -8.92
C GLY A 409 16.60 14.85 -8.75
N ASN A 410 17.19 14.67 -7.55
CA ASN A 410 18.62 14.96 -7.32
C ASN A 410 19.53 14.12 -8.21
N ASN A 411 19.04 12.94 -8.61
CA ASN A 411 19.77 11.94 -9.39
C ASN A 411 19.26 11.84 -10.84
N TRP A 412 18.70 12.91 -11.42
CA TRP A 412 18.12 12.87 -12.77
C TRP A 412 19.09 12.45 -13.86
N GLN A 413 20.39 12.78 -13.73
CA GLN A 413 21.42 12.33 -14.66
C GLN A 413 21.55 10.81 -14.62
N VAL A 414 21.57 10.22 -13.42
CA VAL A 414 21.65 8.77 -13.20
C VAL A 414 20.39 8.08 -13.70
N ALA A 415 19.22 8.67 -13.50
CA ALA A 415 17.96 8.14 -14.04
C ALA A 415 17.97 8.12 -15.58
N ARG A 416 18.46 9.19 -16.23
CA ARG A 416 18.61 9.24 -17.70
C ARG A 416 19.59 8.16 -18.19
N GLU A 417 20.74 8.02 -17.54
CA GLU A 417 21.70 6.97 -17.88
C GLU A 417 21.12 5.56 -17.67
N GLY A 418 20.35 5.37 -16.59
CA GLY A 418 19.66 4.12 -16.29
C GLY A 418 18.62 3.75 -17.35
N LEU A 419 17.75 4.69 -17.74
CA LEU A 419 16.78 4.48 -18.82
C LEU A 419 17.48 4.05 -20.13
N LYS A 420 18.59 4.70 -20.46
CA LYS A 420 19.43 4.32 -21.61
C LYS A 420 20.04 2.94 -21.47
N ALA A 421 20.60 2.61 -20.30
CA ALA A 421 21.24 1.31 -20.04
C ALA A 421 20.22 0.16 -20.02
N MET A 422 18.99 0.42 -19.60
CA MET A 422 17.86 -0.51 -19.63
C MET A 422 17.23 -0.64 -21.03
N GLY A 423 17.66 0.17 -21.99
CA GLY A 423 17.17 0.11 -23.37
C GLY A 423 15.78 0.70 -23.56
N SER A 424 15.35 1.65 -22.73
CA SER A 424 14.09 2.35 -22.95
C SER A 424 14.17 3.24 -24.18
N THR A 425 13.21 3.05 -25.09
CA THR A 425 13.10 3.72 -26.38
C THR A 425 11.97 4.74 -26.43
N GLU A 426 10.96 4.63 -25.57
CA GLU A 426 9.82 5.56 -25.52
C GLU A 426 9.92 6.52 -24.34
N ARG A 427 10.27 6.02 -23.15
CA ARG A 427 10.37 6.86 -21.93
C ARG A 427 11.63 7.71 -21.89
N LEU A 428 12.77 7.22 -22.41
CA LEU A 428 14.00 8.02 -22.44
C LEU A 428 13.85 9.32 -23.25
N PRO A 429 13.38 9.31 -24.53
CA PRO A 429 13.18 10.56 -25.27
C PRO A 429 12.12 11.47 -24.63
N THR A 430 11.09 10.89 -24.00
CA THR A 430 10.08 11.65 -23.25
C THR A 430 10.71 12.39 -22.08
N PHE A 431 11.52 11.70 -21.28
CA PHE A 431 12.24 12.28 -20.16
C PHE A 431 13.25 13.35 -20.61
N GLU A 432 14.00 13.09 -21.68
CA GLU A 432 14.92 14.07 -22.29
C GLU A 432 14.17 15.32 -22.81
N GLY A 433 12.96 15.14 -23.32
CA GLY A 433 12.06 16.22 -23.70
C GLY A 433 11.69 17.10 -22.51
N VAL A 434 11.35 16.53 -21.35
CA VAL A 434 11.10 17.30 -20.12
C VAL A 434 12.37 18.02 -19.66
N LEU A 435 13.53 17.36 -19.69
CA LEU A 435 14.83 17.96 -19.36
C LEU A 435 15.20 19.14 -20.28
N SER A 436 14.64 19.22 -21.49
CA SER A 436 14.84 20.36 -22.40
C SER A 436 14.08 21.62 -21.97
N LEU A 437 12.99 21.48 -21.20
CA LEU A 437 12.21 22.62 -20.69
C LEU A 437 12.98 23.47 -19.67
N PHE A 438 13.99 22.88 -19.03
CA PHE A 438 14.91 23.57 -18.11
C PHE A 438 16.04 24.34 -18.83
N GLY A 439 16.04 24.34 -20.17
CA GLY A 439 17.07 25.00 -20.97
C GLY A 439 18.45 24.35 -20.86
N ASP A 440 19.49 25.18 -21.02
CA ASP A 440 20.90 24.76 -20.99
C ASP A 440 21.41 24.46 -19.57
N GLU A 441 20.85 25.14 -18.56
CA GLU A 441 21.25 24.94 -17.15
C GLU A 441 20.89 23.54 -16.64
N LYS A 442 19.85 22.92 -17.22
CA LYS A 442 19.25 21.65 -16.76
C LYS A 442 18.75 21.74 -15.31
N PRO A 443 18.04 20.73 -14.79
CA PRO A 443 17.58 20.77 -13.40
C PRO A 443 18.75 20.78 -12.42
N PHE A 444 18.72 21.66 -11.41
CA PHE A 444 19.72 21.64 -10.35
C PHE A 444 19.68 20.33 -9.54
N PRO A 445 20.82 19.74 -9.16
CA PRO A 445 20.84 18.57 -8.27
C PRO A 445 20.36 18.91 -6.85
N ASP A 446 20.64 20.12 -6.39
CA ASP A 446 20.17 20.64 -5.10
C ASP A 446 18.64 20.85 -5.12
N ARG A 447 17.94 20.28 -4.12
CA ARG A 447 16.48 20.23 -4.13
C ARG A 447 15.85 21.60 -3.99
N GLU A 448 16.33 22.43 -3.07
CA GLU A 448 15.73 23.74 -2.79
C GLU A 448 15.88 24.65 -4.02
N LYS A 449 17.09 24.72 -4.59
CA LYS A 449 17.35 25.45 -5.84
C LYS A 449 16.52 24.91 -7.00
N ARG A 450 16.36 23.58 -7.09
CA ARG A 450 15.53 22.97 -8.14
C ARG A 450 14.05 23.27 -7.97
N GLN A 451 13.52 23.36 -6.75
CA GLN A 451 12.13 23.73 -6.52
C GLN A 451 11.85 25.17 -6.97
N GLU A 452 12.75 26.11 -6.67
CA GLU A 452 12.66 27.49 -7.17
C GLU A 452 12.74 27.53 -8.71
N GLN A 453 13.70 26.82 -9.30
CA GLN A 453 13.84 26.71 -10.75
C GLN A 453 12.59 26.09 -11.39
N LEU A 454 12.07 25.01 -10.80
CA LEU A 454 10.90 24.28 -11.27
C LEU A 454 9.64 25.15 -11.21
N ALA A 455 9.47 26.00 -10.19
CA ALA A 455 8.32 26.90 -10.09
C ALA A 455 8.19 27.78 -11.34
N ALA A 456 9.29 28.40 -11.76
CA ALA A 456 9.33 29.23 -12.97
C ALA A 456 9.20 28.39 -14.26
N VAL A 457 9.90 27.27 -14.36
CA VAL A 457 9.86 26.39 -15.55
C VAL A 457 8.46 25.81 -15.75
N TYR A 458 7.84 25.28 -14.69
CA TYR A 458 6.51 24.66 -14.73
C TYR A 458 5.42 25.69 -15.02
N ALA A 459 5.46 26.87 -14.39
CA ALA A 459 4.48 27.93 -14.66
C ALA A 459 4.45 28.36 -16.15
N ASN A 460 5.60 28.35 -16.82
CA ASN A 460 5.71 28.71 -18.24
C ASN A 460 5.46 27.53 -19.20
N ASN A 461 5.50 26.28 -18.73
CA ASN A 461 5.48 25.08 -19.58
C ASN A 461 4.46 24.02 -19.12
N GLU A 462 3.47 24.37 -18.32
CA GLU A 462 2.50 23.41 -17.73
C GLU A 462 1.87 22.47 -18.76
N LYS A 463 1.43 23.01 -19.91
CA LYS A 463 0.88 22.19 -20.99
C LYS A 463 1.90 21.19 -21.57
N ALA A 464 3.17 21.60 -21.69
CA ALA A 464 4.22 20.71 -22.18
C ALA A 464 4.51 19.59 -21.17
N PHE A 465 4.49 19.88 -19.86
CA PHE A 465 4.57 18.85 -18.82
C PHE A 465 3.41 17.85 -18.95
N ASP A 466 2.17 18.32 -19.07
CA ASP A 466 0.99 17.45 -19.26
C ASP A 466 1.12 16.55 -20.52
N GLU A 467 1.67 17.09 -21.62
CA GLU A 467 1.91 16.33 -22.85
C GLU A 467 2.99 15.26 -22.67
N TYR A 468 4.10 15.56 -21.98
CA TYR A 468 5.14 14.58 -21.69
C TYR A 468 4.69 13.52 -20.68
N ASP A 469 3.97 13.90 -19.64
CA ASP A 469 3.35 12.96 -18.69
C ASP A 469 2.43 11.99 -19.44
N SER A 470 1.58 12.50 -20.33
CA SER A 470 0.68 11.67 -21.15
C SER A 470 1.45 10.70 -22.05
N LYS A 471 2.54 11.15 -22.69
CA LYS A 471 3.42 10.27 -23.49
C LYS A 471 4.08 9.19 -22.63
N TYR A 472 4.53 9.55 -21.43
CA TYR A 472 5.15 8.60 -20.51
C TYR A 472 4.16 7.51 -20.05
N TYR A 473 2.92 7.88 -19.74
CA TYR A 473 1.88 6.94 -19.35
C TYR A 473 1.40 6.03 -20.49
N ALA A 474 1.41 6.57 -21.71
CA ALA A 474 1.02 5.84 -22.93
C ALA A 474 2.12 4.91 -23.45
N ALA A 475 3.33 4.96 -22.89
CA ALA A 475 4.44 4.16 -23.37
C ALA A 475 4.16 2.65 -23.17
N ASN A 476 4.37 1.87 -24.23
CA ASN A 476 4.09 0.42 -24.25
C ASN A 476 5.16 -0.38 -23.49
N GLU A 477 6.33 0.20 -23.26
CA GLU A 477 7.40 -0.45 -22.52
C GLU A 477 6.98 -0.68 -21.06
N SER A 478 7.36 -1.80 -20.47
CA SER A 478 7.24 -1.99 -19.01
C SER A 478 8.58 -1.66 -18.35
N VAL A 479 8.62 -0.59 -17.53
CA VAL A 479 9.82 -0.23 -16.73
C VAL A 479 10.24 -1.40 -15.85
N GLU A 480 9.28 -2.15 -15.35
CA GLU A 480 9.51 -3.31 -14.51
C GLU A 480 10.20 -4.45 -15.28
N VAL A 481 9.77 -4.74 -16.52
CA VAL A 481 10.44 -5.74 -17.37
C VAL A 481 11.84 -5.27 -17.79
N LEU A 482 11.98 -4.01 -18.23
CA LEU A 482 13.27 -3.45 -18.64
C LEU A 482 14.29 -3.45 -17.49
N SER A 483 13.87 -3.01 -16.30
CA SER A 483 14.73 -2.96 -15.12
C SER A 483 15.12 -4.35 -14.62
N ARG A 484 14.21 -5.34 -14.65
CA ARG A 484 14.55 -6.73 -14.31
C ARG A 484 15.53 -7.36 -15.30
N ARG A 485 15.36 -7.14 -16.60
CA ARG A 485 16.34 -7.59 -17.60
C ARG A 485 17.72 -6.99 -17.36
N PHE A 486 17.77 -5.71 -17.02
CA PHE A 486 19.01 -5.05 -16.65
C PHE A 486 19.64 -5.69 -15.40
N VAL A 487 18.84 -6.00 -14.37
CA VAL A 487 19.32 -6.68 -13.15
C VAL A 487 19.85 -8.09 -13.46
N ILE A 488 19.15 -8.88 -14.28
CA ILE A 488 19.57 -10.22 -14.69
C ILE A 488 20.89 -10.17 -15.47
N LYS A 489 21.00 -9.25 -16.43
CA LYS A 489 22.22 -9.06 -17.24
C LYS A 489 23.43 -8.67 -16.39
N ASN A 490 23.20 -8.03 -15.24
CA ASN A 490 24.23 -7.58 -14.30
C ASN A 490 24.14 -8.33 -12.96
N ALA A 491 23.72 -9.61 -12.96
CA ALA A 491 23.37 -10.35 -11.74
C ALA A 491 24.44 -10.27 -10.64
N ASP A 492 25.73 -10.31 -10.98
CA ASP A 492 26.85 -10.21 -10.03
C ASP A 492 26.88 -8.88 -9.25
N LYS A 493 26.26 -7.82 -9.77
CA LYS A 493 26.13 -6.51 -9.13
C LYS A 493 24.94 -6.40 -8.18
N PHE A 494 24.02 -7.36 -8.20
CA PHE A 494 22.74 -7.33 -7.48
C PHE A 494 22.55 -8.47 -6.48
N LYS A 495 23.53 -9.38 -6.38
CA LYS A 495 23.55 -10.44 -5.37
C LYS A 495 23.75 -9.89 -3.96
#